data_AF-A0A418S031-F1
#
_entry.id   AF-A0A418S031-F1
#
_cell.length_a   1.000
_cell.length_b   1.000
_cell.length_c   1.000
_cell.angle_alpha   90.00
_cell.angle_beta   90.00
_cell.angle_gamma   90.00
#
_symmetry.space_group_name_H-M   'P 1'
#
loop_
_entity.id
_entity.type
_entity.pdbx_description
1 polymer ?
#
loop_
_entity_poly.entity_id
_entity_poly.type
_entity_poly.pdbx_seq_one_letter_code
_entity_poly.pdbx_strand_id
1 'polypeptide(L)'
;MKKLTVGGKFDWYIDTLEKSGMFILELSNEEIETFIFEDFIVGVTSFFSKNNLSELKANEIIDEDMEKNAYLLREKVLKIDNTDLWNINSVRQSSEWLDIFRRSDELKRQLKERWSDEEIEYLKTL
;
A
#
# COMPACT_ATOMS: atom_id res chain seq x y z
N MET A 1 14.00 -19.46 2.17
CA MET A 1 13.34 -18.32 2.84
C MET A 1 12.31 -18.86 3.82
N LYS A 2 12.26 -18.33 5.05
CA LYS A 2 11.18 -18.66 6.00
C LYS A 2 9.90 -17.95 5.55
N LYS A 3 8.74 -18.60 5.70
CA LYS A 3 7.43 -17.97 5.43
C LYS A 3 7.21 -16.88 6.48
N LEU A 4 6.79 -15.69 6.05
CA LEU A 4 6.38 -14.62 6.96
C LEU A 4 5.16 -15.05 7.79
N THR A 5 5.11 -14.62 9.06
CA THR A 5 3.92 -14.76 9.90
C THR A 5 2.80 -13.84 9.40
N VAL A 6 1.60 -13.96 9.99
CA VAL A 6 0.46 -13.11 9.62
C VAL A 6 0.74 -11.65 10.01
N GLY A 7 1.25 -11.41 11.22
CA GLY A 7 1.66 -10.11 11.70
C GLY A 7 2.82 -9.53 10.90
N GLY A 8 3.80 -10.35 10.51
CA GLY A 8 4.86 -9.91 9.60
C GLY A 8 4.34 -9.46 8.23
N LYS A 9 3.31 -10.13 7.69
CA LYS A 9 2.65 -9.67 6.45
C LYS A 9 1.86 -8.39 6.67
N PHE A 10 1.24 -8.23 7.83
CA PHE A 10 0.50 -7.03 8.18
C PHE A 10 1.43 -5.82 8.35
N ASP A 11 2.59 -6.02 8.96
CA ASP A 11 3.61 -4.98 9.08
C ASP A 11 4.05 -4.48 7.70
N TRP A 12 4.37 -5.39 6.79
CA TRP A 12 4.70 -5.04 5.42
C TRP A 12 3.54 -4.44 4.62
N TYR A 13 2.30 -4.84 4.92
CA TYR A 13 1.10 -4.22 4.35
C TYR A 13 0.99 -2.75 4.76
N ILE A 14 1.22 -2.44 6.04
CA ILE A 14 1.24 -1.07 6.55
C ILE A 14 2.42 -0.30 5.95
N ASP A 15 3.63 -0.84 6.00
CA ASP A 15 4.83 -0.20 5.44
C ASP A 15 4.60 0.19 3.98
N THR A 16 4.00 -0.71 3.17
CA THR A 16 3.63 -0.43 1.78
C THR A 16 2.66 0.75 1.65
N LEU A 17 1.64 0.84 2.51
CA LEU A 17 0.69 1.97 2.49
C LEU A 17 1.37 3.28 2.85
N GLU A 18 2.30 3.28 3.81
CA GLU A 18 3.01 4.49 4.22
C GLU A 18 3.96 5.03 3.15
N LYS A 19 4.30 4.25 2.12
CA LYS A 19 5.07 4.74 0.96
C LYS A 19 4.25 5.54 -0.04
N SER A 20 2.92 5.60 0.10
CA SER A 20 2.07 6.29 -0.88
C SER A 20 0.90 7.03 -0.23
N GLY A 21 0.47 8.11 -0.86
CA GLY A 21 -0.58 8.98 -0.35
C GLY A 21 -0.46 10.37 -0.92
N MET A 22 -1.42 11.24 -0.62
CA MET A 22 -1.41 12.61 -1.16
C MET A 22 -0.19 13.42 -0.69
N PHE A 23 0.42 13.05 0.44
CA PHE A 23 1.66 13.67 0.95
C PHE A 23 2.83 13.57 -0.04
N ILE A 24 2.83 12.57 -0.94
CA ILE A 24 3.88 12.38 -1.96
C ILE A 24 4.02 13.61 -2.86
N LEU A 25 2.95 14.38 -3.05
CA LEU A 25 2.95 15.57 -3.89
C LEU A 25 3.81 16.71 -3.32
N GLU A 26 4.11 16.67 -2.03
CA GLU A 26 4.91 17.68 -1.31
C GLU A 26 6.39 17.30 -1.19
N LEU A 27 6.73 16.05 -1.51
CA LEU A 27 8.09 15.53 -1.43
C LEU A 27 8.99 16.06 -2.55
N SER A 28 10.30 16.01 -2.32
CA SER A 28 11.31 16.24 -3.34
C SER A 28 11.30 15.13 -4.40
N ASN A 29 11.98 15.36 -5.53
CA ASN A 29 12.10 14.37 -6.59
C ASN A 29 12.84 13.10 -6.11
N GLU A 30 13.90 13.26 -5.34
CA GLU A 30 14.68 12.15 -4.76
C GLU A 30 13.83 11.31 -3.81
N GLU A 31 13.03 11.97 -2.95
CA GLU A 31 12.12 11.26 -2.05
C GLU A 31 11.00 10.52 -2.80
N ILE A 32 10.46 11.11 -3.88
CA ILE A 32 9.48 10.42 -4.73
C ILE A 32 10.10 9.18 -5.38
N GLU A 33 11.35 9.27 -5.84
CA GLU A 33 12.04 8.12 -6.41
C GLU A 33 12.13 6.97 -5.41
N THR A 34 12.65 7.23 -4.22
CA THR A 34 12.75 6.24 -3.15
C THR A 34 11.37 5.69 -2.75
N PHE A 35 10.40 6.56 -2.46
CA PHE A 35 9.11 6.12 -1.95
C PHE A 35 8.32 5.34 -2.98
N ILE A 36 8.23 5.85 -4.22
CA ILE A 36 7.32 5.30 -5.23
C ILE A 36 8.01 4.27 -6.12
N PHE A 37 9.16 4.62 -6.68
CA PHE A 37 9.82 3.83 -7.71
C PHE A 37 10.76 2.75 -7.14
N GLU A 38 11.09 2.81 -5.86
CA GLU A 38 11.87 1.77 -5.16
C GLU A 38 11.01 1.01 -4.15
N ASP A 39 10.49 1.67 -3.11
CA ASP A 39 9.84 0.98 -1.99
C ASP A 39 8.40 0.53 -2.31
N PHE A 40 7.55 1.46 -2.78
CA PHE A 40 6.12 1.20 -2.96
C PHE A 40 5.86 0.13 -4.02
N ILE A 41 6.54 0.17 -5.17
CA ILE A 41 6.37 -0.83 -6.23
C ILE A 41 6.73 -2.25 -5.76
N VAL A 42 7.80 -2.38 -4.96
CA VAL A 42 8.20 -3.66 -4.36
C VAL A 42 7.13 -4.13 -3.38
N GLY A 43 6.65 -3.22 -2.52
CA GLY A 43 5.62 -3.51 -1.53
C GLY A 43 4.31 -3.96 -2.15
N VAL A 44 3.82 -3.24 -3.15
CA VAL A 44 2.58 -3.54 -3.89
C VAL A 44 2.69 -4.87 -4.64
N THR A 45 3.83 -5.13 -5.29
CA THR A 45 4.03 -6.37 -6.04
C THR A 45 4.02 -7.59 -5.11
N SER A 46 4.57 -7.44 -3.91
CA SER A 46 4.80 -8.52 -2.95
C SER A 46 3.63 -8.71 -1.96
N PHE A 47 3.32 -7.67 -1.18
CA PHE A 47 2.45 -7.76 -0.01
C PHE A 47 0.97 -7.55 -0.34
N PHE A 48 0.66 -6.89 -1.45
CA PHE A 48 -0.73 -6.74 -1.92
C PHE A 48 -1.15 -7.86 -2.87
N SER A 49 -0.39 -8.96 -2.92
CA SER A 49 -0.80 -10.15 -3.66
C SER A 49 -2.10 -10.73 -3.10
N LYS A 50 -2.94 -11.29 -3.97
CA LYS A 50 -4.24 -11.88 -3.58
C LYS A 50 -4.10 -12.85 -2.40
N ASN A 51 -3.08 -13.70 -2.42
CA ASN A 51 -2.85 -14.68 -1.34
C ASN A 51 -2.57 -14.00 0.00
N ASN A 52 -1.74 -12.95 0.03
CA ASN A 52 -1.43 -12.24 1.27
C ASN A 52 -2.66 -11.48 1.79
N LEU A 53 -3.39 -10.78 0.91
CA LEU A 53 -4.59 -10.04 1.30
C LEU A 53 -5.70 -10.98 1.81
N SER A 54 -5.92 -12.11 1.14
CA SER A 54 -6.90 -13.11 1.59
C SER A 54 -6.50 -13.74 2.93
N GLU A 55 -5.21 -13.89 3.22
CA GLU A 55 -4.72 -14.39 4.52
C GLU A 55 -4.91 -13.36 5.63
N LEU A 56 -4.65 -12.07 5.38
CA LEU A 56 -4.94 -10.99 6.34
C LEU A 56 -6.45 -10.93 6.64
N LYS A 57 -7.30 -11.06 5.61
CA LYS A 57 -8.75 -11.11 5.78
C LYS A 57 -9.21 -12.33 6.56
N ALA A 58 -8.65 -13.51 6.27
CA ALA A 58 -9.00 -14.74 6.96
C ALA A 58 -8.67 -14.70 8.47
N ASN A 59 -7.74 -13.85 8.88
CA ASN A 59 -7.40 -13.57 10.28
C ASN A 59 -8.11 -12.31 10.82
N GLU A 60 -9.11 -11.78 10.10
CA GLU A 60 -9.94 -10.64 10.49
C GLU A 60 -9.19 -9.31 10.71
N ILE A 61 -7.92 -9.24 10.28
CA ILE A 61 -7.05 -8.06 10.39
C ILE A 61 -7.52 -6.95 9.46
N ILE A 62 -7.89 -7.32 8.22
CA ILE A 62 -8.54 -6.44 7.25
C ILE A 62 -9.92 -7.03 6.91
N ASP A 63 -10.86 -6.17 6.50
CA ASP A 63 -12.16 -6.64 6.02
C ASP A 63 -12.18 -6.87 4.50
N GLU A 64 -13.34 -7.26 3.98
CA GLU A 64 -13.53 -7.54 2.55
C GLU A 64 -13.37 -6.29 1.67
N ASP A 65 -13.75 -5.11 2.15
CA ASP A 65 -13.66 -3.87 1.39
C ASP A 65 -12.20 -3.40 1.32
N MET A 66 -11.45 -3.54 2.41
CA MET A 66 -10.01 -3.30 2.46
C MET A 66 -9.25 -4.27 1.55
N GLU A 67 -9.58 -5.58 1.56
CA GLU A 67 -8.97 -6.57 0.65
C GLU A 67 -9.16 -6.14 -0.82
N LYS A 68 -10.40 -5.81 -1.20
CA LYS A 68 -10.73 -5.39 -2.57
C LYS A 68 -10.01 -4.10 -2.95
N ASN A 69 -9.99 -3.10 -2.07
CA ASN A 69 -9.36 -1.81 -2.34
C ASN A 69 -7.84 -1.92 -2.43
N ALA A 70 -7.20 -2.69 -1.56
CA ALA A 70 -5.75 -2.95 -1.63
C ALA A 70 -5.39 -3.72 -2.92
N TYR A 71 -6.18 -4.72 -3.30
CA TYR A 71 -5.95 -5.45 -4.55
C TYR A 71 -6.14 -4.54 -5.78
N LEU A 72 -7.15 -3.67 -5.78
CA LEU A 72 -7.36 -2.69 -6.86
C LEU A 72 -6.25 -1.64 -6.92
N LEU A 73 -5.75 -1.18 -5.77
CA LEU A 73 -4.59 -0.29 -5.69
C LEU A 73 -3.39 -0.96 -6.37
N ARG A 74 -3.14 -2.24 -6.08
CA ARG A 74 -2.10 -3.03 -6.76
C ARG A 74 -2.28 -3.08 -8.26
N GLU A 75 -3.47 -3.43 -8.75
CA GLU A 75 -3.72 -3.50 -10.20
C GLU A 75 -3.49 -2.16 -10.89
N LYS A 76 -3.86 -1.05 -10.23
CA LYS A 76 -3.61 0.31 -10.75
C LYS A 76 -2.13 0.62 -10.87
N VAL A 77 -1.35 0.35 -9.83
CA VAL A 77 0.11 0.58 -9.86
C VAL A 77 0.77 -0.27 -10.95
N LEU A 78 0.47 -1.57 -11.00
CA LEU A 78 1.06 -2.49 -11.99
C LEU A 78 0.65 -2.17 -13.43
N LYS A 79 -0.47 -1.49 -13.64
CA LYS A 79 -0.89 -1.02 -14.96
C LYS A 79 -0.10 0.22 -15.42
N ILE A 80 0.39 1.02 -14.48
CA ILE A 80 1.20 2.21 -14.75
C ILE A 80 2.68 1.84 -14.88
N ASP A 81 3.13 0.79 -14.19
CA ASP A 81 4.48 0.27 -14.28
C ASP A 81 4.91 0.04 -15.74
N ASN A 82 6.12 0.48 -16.08
CA ASN A 82 6.69 0.45 -17.43
C ASN A 82 5.88 1.19 -18.52
N THR A 83 5.05 2.18 -18.16
CA THR A 83 4.34 3.05 -19.12
C THR A 83 4.87 4.50 -19.11
N ASP A 84 4.39 5.34 -20.01
CA ASP A 84 4.71 6.78 -20.06
C ASP A 84 4.21 7.56 -18.82
N LEU A 85 3.43 6.93 -17.94
CA LEU A 85 3.03 7.48 -16.65
C LEU A 85 4.00 7.14 -15.51
N TRP A 86 5.02 6.29 -15.77
CA TRP A 86 6.03 5.90 -14.78
C TRP A 86 7.17 6.92 -14.70
N ASN A 87 6.85 8.14 -14.26
CA ASN A 87 7.82 9.20 -14.03
C ASN A 87 7.31 10.23 -13.02
N ILE A 88 8.22 11.01 -12.44
CA ILE A 88 7.93 12.03 -11.42
C ILE A 88 6.90 13.07 -11.88
N ASN A 89 6.99 13.51 -13.13
CA ASN A 89 6.04 14.51 -13.66
C ASN A 89 4.62 13.96 -13.62
N SER A 90 4.43 12.70 -14.02
CA SER A 90 3.13 12.03 -14.00
C SER A 90 2.65 11.75 -12.58
N VAL A 91 3.55 11.38 -11.67
CA VAL A 91 3.25 11.22 -10.23
C VAL A 91 2.60 12.47 -9.66
N ARG A 92 3.08 13.66 -10.04
CA ARG A 92 2.57 14.93 -9.49
C ARG A 92 1.23 15.38 -10.09
N GLN A 93 0.89 14.93 -11.28
CA GLN A 93 -0.10 15.61 -12.12
C GLN A 93 -1.21 14.70 -12.63
N SER A 94 -0.87 13.45 -12.92
CA SER A 94 -1.79 12.55 -13.63
C SER A 94 -2.95 12.15 -12.73
N SER A 95 -4.12 12.04 -13.33
CA SER A 95 -5.32 11.59 -12.62
C SER A 95 -5.18 10.19 -12.05
N GLU A 96 -4.38 9.35 -12.70
CA GLU A 96 -4.10 7.96 -12.39
C GLU A 96 -3.29 7.84 -11.09
N TRP A 97 -2.20 8.61 -10.95
CA TRP A 97 -1.43 8.66 -9.70
C TRP A 97 -2.23 9.30 -8.56
N LEU A 98 -3.01 10.36 -8.84
CA LEU A 98 -3.88 10.96 -7.83
C LEU A 98 -4.95 9.99 -7.33
N ASP A 99 -5.49 9.12 -8.18
CA ASP A 99 -6.42 8.06 -7.74
C ASP A 99 -5.72 6.99 -6.89
N ILE A 100 -4.49 6.60 -7.25
CA ILE A 100 -3.66 5.69 -6.43
C ILE A 100 -3.43 6.28 -5.03
N PHE A 101 -3.04 7.55 -4.94
CA PHE A 101 -2.76 8.21 -3.66
C PHE A 101 -3.99 8.35 -2.77
N ARG A 102 -5.12 8.77 -3.33
CA ARG A 102 -6.39 8.83 -2.58
C ARG A 102 -6.80 7.46 -2.04
N ARG A 103 -6.56 6.39 -2.80
CA ARG A 103 -6.85 5.01 -2.37
C ARG A 103 -5.95 4.56 -1.23
N SER A 104 -4.66 4.91 -1.28
CA SER A 104 -3.75 4.62 -0.17
C SER A 104 -4.19 5.35 1.11
N ASP A 105 -4.52 6.65 1.00
CA ASP A 105 -4.99 7.44 2.15
C ASP A 105 -6.31 6.90 2.72
N GLU A 106 -7.21 6.45 1.86
CA GLU A 106 -8.45 5.81 2.27
C GLU A 106 -8.21 4.48 3.02
N LEU A 107 -7.30 3.63 2.55
CA LEU A 107 -6.93 2.39 3.24
C LEU A 107 -6.30 2.67 4.61
N LYS A 108 -5.45 3.69 4.71
CA LYS A 108 -4.86 4.13 5.99
C LYS A 108 -5.94 4.64 6.95
N ARG A 109 -6.91 5.41 6.46
CA ARG A 109 -8.06 5.86 7.24
C ARG A 109 -8.88 4.68 7.77
N GLN A 110 -9.23 3.72 6.90
CA GLN A 110 -9.98 2.52 7.28
C GLN A 110 -9.27 1.69 8.35
N LEU A 111 -7.94 1.54 8.25
CA LEU A 111 -7.14 0.88 9.29
C LEU A 111 -7.27 1.58 10.65
N LYS A 112 -7.14 2.91 10.68
CA LYS A 112 -7.21 3.70 11.92
C LYS A 112 -8.61 3.79 12.51
N GLU A 113 -9.64 3.59 11.70
CA GLU A 113 -11.03 3.47 12.17
C GLU A 113 -11.33 2.11 12.78
N ARG A 114 -10.64 1.07 12.30
CA ARG A 114 -10.81 -0.31 12.76
C ARG A 114 -9.97 -0.62 13.99
N TRP A 115 -8.75 -0.11 14.04
CA TRP A 115 -7.75 -0.46 15.05
C TRP A 115 -7.09 0.79 15.64
N SER A 116 -6.89 0.77 16.95
CA SER A 116 -6.02 1.72 17.64
C SER A 116 -4.54 1.47 17.30
N ASP A 117 -3.69 2.44 17.60
CA ASP A 117 -2.24 2.32 17.40
C ASP A 117 -1.64 1.14 18.20
N GLU A 118 -2.11 0.92 19.42
CA GLU A 118 -1.68 -0.18 20.28
C GLU A 118 -2.07 -1.54 19.70
N GLU A 119 -3.30 -1.65 19.17
CA GLU A 119 -3.77 -2.86 18.49
C GLU A 119 -3.01 -3.14 17.20
N ILE A 120 -2.70 -2.10 16.41
CA ILE A 120 -1.87 -2.25 15.21
C ILE A 120 -0.50 -2.85 15.56
N GLU A 121 0.16 -2.33 16.60
CA GLU A 121 1.46 -2.86 17.04
C GLU A 121 1.34 -4.30 17.56
N TYR A 122 0.27 -4.64 18.27
CA TYR A 122 -0.01 -6.03 18.66
C TYR A 122 -0.20 -6.94 17.44
N LEU A 123 -1.02 -6.54 16.46
CA LEU A 123 -1.32 -7.33 15.27
C LEU A 123 -0.07 -7.63 14.45
N LYS A 124 0.92 -6.74 14.42
CA LYS A 124 2.22 -6.97 13.77
C LYS A 124 3.02 -8.12 14.40
N THR A 125 2.71 -8.54 15.63
CA THR A 125 3.41 -9.61 16.33
C THR A 125 2.83 -11.02 16.13
N LEU A 126 1.66 -11.13 15.49
CA LEU A 126 1.00 -12.42 15.18
C LEU A 126 1.78 -13.27 14.15
#